data_AF-A0A9W4WYG2-F1
#
_entry.id   AF-A0A9W4WYG2-F1
#
_cell.length_a   1.000
_cell.length_b   1.000
_cell.length_c   1.000
_cell.angle_alpha   90.00
_cell.angle_beta   90.00
_cell.angle_gamma   90.00
#
_symmetry.space_group_name_H-M   'P 1'
#
loop_
_entity.id
_entity.type
_entity.pdbx_description
1 polymer ?
#
loop_
_entity_poly.entity_id
_entity_poly.type
_entity_poly.pdbx_seq_one_letter_code
_entity_poly.pdbx_strand_id
1 'polypeptide(L)' 'MSTETQEFVYFDWIERAISEDYIKYYDYAKFIGKEEISNGSYGNISRANWNNSTVMVIKSSYVSDIKEIVNE' A
#
# COMPACT_ATOMS: atom_id res chain seq x y z
N MET A 1 25.62 11.09 6.18
CA MET A 1 24.95 10.76 4.90
C MET A 1 23.92 9.70 5.23
N SER A 2 22.82 10.11 5.83
CA SER A 2 22.09 9.27 6.79
C SER A 2 20.61 9.45 6.54
N THR A 3 19.94 8.35 6.20
CA THR A 3 18.48 8.16 6.05
C THR A 3 17.75 9.00 4.99
N GLU A 4 17.89 10.33 4.95
CA GLU A 4 17.17 11.21 4.02
C GLU A 4 17.43 10.87 2.54
N THR A 5 18.67 10.58 2.18
CA THR A 5 19.03 10.26 0.79
C THR A 5 18.43 8.92 0.33
N GLN A 6 18.17 8.00 1.27
CA GLN A 6 17.68 6.67 0.91
C GLN A 6 16.16 6.61 0.81
N GLU A 7 15.42 7.33 1.66
CA GLU A 7 13.96 7.49 1.50
C GLU A 7 13.61 8.15 0.16
N PHE A 8 14.39 9.16 -0.25
CA PHE A 8 14.21 9.85 -1.53
C PHE A 8 14.31 8.89 -2.74
N VAL A 9 15.27 7.95 -2.72
CA VAL A 9 15.45 6.97 -3.81
C VAL A 9 14.26 6.00 -3.91
N TYR A 10 13.66 5.60 -2.79
CA TYR A 10 12.50 4.70 -2.82
C TYR A 10 11.24 5.40 -3.31
N PHE A 11 11.04 6.66 -2.91
CA PHE A 11 9.93 7.47 -3.39
C PHE A 11 9.98 7.64 -4.91
N ASP A 12 11.13 8.03 -5.45
CA ASP A 12 11.34 8.18 -6.91
C ASP A 12 11.08 6.87 -7.66
N TRP A 13 11.52 5.73 -7.12
CA TRP A 13 11.29 4.43 -7.75
C TRP A 13 9.80 4.06 -7.79
N ILE A 14 9.05 4.30 -6.70
CA ILE A 14 7.61 4.04 -6.65
C ILE A 14 6.88 4.95 -7.64
N GLU A 15 7.17 6.25 -7.64
CA GLU A 15 6.55 7.20 -8.57
C GLU A 15 6.81 6.80 -10.02
N ARG A 16 8.06 6.41 -10.33
CA ARG A 16 8.40 5.93 -11.67
C ARG A 16 7.64 4.64 -12.02
N ALA A 17 7.59 3.66 -11.11
CA ALA A 17 6.87 2.42 -11.34
C ALA A 17 5.36 2.61 -11.55
N ILE A 18 4.76 3.63 -10.91
CA ILE A 18 3.38 4.04 -11.18
C ILE A 18 3.28 4.70 -12.55
N SER A 19 4.20 5.62 -12.88
CA SER A 19 4.19 6.34 -14.17
C SER A 19 4.44 5.44 -15.38
N GLU A 20 5.20 4.35 -15.20
CA GLU A 20 5.49 3.35 -16.21
C GLU A 20 4.48 2.18 -16.19
N ASP A 21 3.39 2.29 -15.42
CA ASP A 21 2.31 1.30 -15.30
C ASP A 21 2.74 -0.09 -14.78
N TYR A 22 3.94 -0.24 -14.21
CA TYR A 22 4.34 -1.48 -13.52
C TYR A 22 3.54 -1.70 -12.24
N ILE A 23 3.15 -0.62 -11.56
CA ILE A 23 2.31 -0.64 -10.36
C ILE A 23 1.06 0.17 -10.62
N LYS A 24 -0.10 -0.47 -10.49
CA LYS A 24 -1.37 0.23 -10.57
C LYS A 24 -1.66 0.95 -9.26
N TYR A 25 -1.78 2.27 -9.32
CA TYR A 25 -2.16 3.09 -8.18
C TYR A 25 -3.66 3.00 -7.88
N TYR A 26 -4.00 2.83 -6.60
CA TYR A 26 -5.36 2.87 -6.09
C TYR A 26 -5.43 3.89 -4.95
N ASP A 27 -6.22 4.96 -5.16
CA ASP A 27 -6.50 5.94 -4.11
C ASP A 27 -7.25 5.28 -2.94
N TYR A 28 -6.61 5.25 -1.78
CA TYR A 28 -7.13 4.62 -0.57
C TYR A 28 -8.50 5.20 -0.13
N ALA A 29 -8.75 6.48 -0.43
CA ALA A 29 -10.01 7.15 -0.11
C ALA A 29 -11.20 6.58 -0.90
N LYS A 30 -10.97 5.96 -2.06
CA LYS A 30 -12.03 5.38 -2.91
C LYS A 30 -12.51 4.01 -2.46
N PHE A 31 -11.84 3.40 -1.49
CA PHE A 31 -12.34 2.19 -0.87
C PHE A 31 -13.46 2.55 0.11
N ILE A 32 -14.60 1.88 0.01
CA ILE A 32 -15.76 2.09 0.87
C ILE A 32 -16.19 0.77 1.51
N GLY A 33 -16.93 0.85 2.62
CA GLY A 33 -17.40 -0.34 3.33
C GLY A 33 -16.25 -1.24 3.78
N LYS A 34 -15.19 -0.62 4.34
CA LYS A 34 -14.02 -1.34 4.86
C LYS A 34 -14.43 -2.16 6.07
N GLU A 35 -14.21 -3.46 6.00
CA GLU A 35 -14.55 -4.45 7.01
C GLU A 35 -13.28 -5.21 7.38
N GLU A 36 -12.86 -5.13 8.63
CA GLU A 36 -11.70 -5.90 9.11
C GLU A 36 -12.06 -7.39 9.15
N ILE A 37 -11.24 -8.21 8.47
CA ILE A 37 -11.37 -9.66 8.46
C ILE A 37 -10.42 -10.27 9.50
N SER A 38 -9.23 -9.70 9.63
CA SER A 38 -8.20 -10.21 10.53
C SER A 38 -7.26 -9.11 10.95
N ASN A 39 -6.75 -9.24 12.17
CA ASN A 39 -5.74 -8.38 12.75
C ASN A 39 -4.60 -9.26 13.29
N GLY A 40 -3.40 -9.05 12.77
CA GLY A 40 -2.19 -9.75 13.17
C GLY A 40 -1.12 -8.79 13.63
N SER A 41 0.00 -9.33 14.13
CA SER A 41 1.11 -8.51 14.64
C SER A 41 1.77 -7.61 13.60
N TYR A 42 1.67 -7.96 12.31
CA TYR A 42 2.32 -7.25 11.20
C TYR A 42 1.38 -6.31 10.44
N GLY A 43 0.09 -6.31 10.78
CA GLY A 43 -0.91 -5.52 10.07
C GLY A 43 -2.29 -6.14 10.12
N ASN A 44 -3.24 -5.49 9.44
CA ASN A 44 -4.60 -5.99 9.31
C ASN A 44 -4.96 -6.34 7.86
N ILE A 45 -5.89 -7.26 7.73
CA ILE A 45 -6.52 -7.63 6.46
C ILE A 45 -7.96 -7.16 6.54
N SER A 46 -8.38 -6.35 5.57
CA SER A 46 -9.74 -5.87 5.44
C SER A 46 -10.29 -6.13 4.06
N ARG A 47 -11.61 -6.30 3.97
CA ARG A 47 -12.37 -6.31 2.72
C ARG A 47 -12.93 -4.92 2.49
N ALA A 48 -12.91 -4.45 1.26
CA ALA A 48 -13.57 -3.20 0.88
C ALA A 48 -14.10 -3.26 -0.54
N ASN A 49 -15.05 -2.39 -0.86
CA ASN A 49 -15.43 -2.15 -2.25
C ASN A 49 -14.61 -0.99 -2.80
N TRP A 50 -14.00 -1.18 -3.97
CA TRP A 50 -13.43 -0.13 -4.77
C TRP A 50 -14.45 0.34 -5.81
N ASN A 51 -14.81 1.63 -5.75
CA ASN A 51 -15.73 2.29 -6.68
C ASN A 51 -17.10 1.59 -6.85
N ASN A 52 -17.74 1.18 -5.75
CA ASN A 52 -19.05 0.50 -5.69
C ASN A 52 -19.17 -0.87 -6.39
N SER A 53 -18.25 -1.26 -7.28
CA SER A 53 -18.42 -2.44 -8.15
C SER A 53 -17.43 -3.57 -7.88
N THR A 54 -16.27 -3.27 -7.30
CA THR A 54 -15.17 -4.24 -7.20
C THR A 54 -14.85 -4.53 -5.75
N VAL A 55 -15.07 -5.77 -5.30
CA VAL A 55 -14.61 -6.20 -3.97
C VAL A 55 -13.10 -6.45 -4.02
N MET A 56 -12.37 -5.88 -3.07
CA MET A 56 -10.93 -6.03 -2.93
C MET A 56 -10.56 -6.41 -1.49
N VAL A 57 -9.43 -7.07 -1.35
CA VAL A 57 -8.77 -7.29 -0.06
C VAL A 57 -7.64 -6.26 0.07
N ILE A 58 -7.63 -5.53 1.18
CA ILE A 58 -6.61 -4.57 1.55
C ILE A 58 -5.82 -5.18 2.70
N LYS A 59 -4.52 -5.36 2.49
CA LYS A 59 -3.57 -5.64 3.56
C LYS A 59 -2.91 -4.32 3.95
N SER A 60 -3.01 -3.93 5.22
CA SER A 60 -2.19 -2.85 5.76
C SER A 60 -0.99 -3.44 6.51
N SER A 61 0.08 -2.67 6.62
CA SER A 61 1.25 -3.01 7.43
C SER A 61 1.36 -2.04 8.59
N TYR A 62 1.76 -2.55 9.76
CA TYR A 62 2.18 -1.71 10.90
C TYR A 62 3.65 -1.31 10.82
N VAL A 63 4.39 -1.85 9.85
CA VAL A 63 5.77 -1.49 9.57
C VAL A 63 5.81 -0.16 8.82
N SER A 64 6.67 0.77 9.24
CA SER A 64 6.85 2.07 8.59
C SER A 64 7.87 2.06 7.45
N ASP A 65 8.69 1.00 7.34
CA ASP A 65 9.69 0.87 6.27
C ASP A 65 9.04 0.33 4.99
N ILE A 66 8.96 1.20 3.98
CA ILE A 66 8.46 0.89 2.63
C ILE A 66 9.23 -0.28 2.00
N LYS A 67 10.52 -0.44 2.31
CA LYS A 67 11.33 -1.54 1.75
C LYS A 67 10.85 -2.90 2.24
N GLU A 68 10.43 -2.98 3.49
CA GLU A 68 9.91 -4.21 4.07
C GLU A 68 8.56 -4.55 3.43
N ILE A 69 7.72 -3.54 3.19
CA ILE A 69 6.43 -3.71 2.50
C ILE A 69 6.61 -4.19 1.05
N VAL A 70 7.60 -3.68 0.32
CA VAL A 70 7.85 -4.05 -1.09
C VAL A 70 8.45 -5.44 -1.24
N ASN A 71 9.18 -5.94 -0.22
CA ASN A 71 9.87 -7.23 -0.28
C ASN A 71 9.07 -8.42 0.31
N GLU A 72 7.82 -8.20 0.71
CA GLU A 72 6.93 -9.24 1.26
C GLU A 72 6.21 -10.06 0.16
#